data_AF-A0A4R5CL29-F1
#
_entry.id   AF-A0A4R5CL29-F1
#
_cell.length_a   1.000
_cell.length_b   1.000
_cell.length_c   1.000
_cell.angle_alpha   90.00
_cell.angle_beta   90.00
_cell.angle_gamma   90.00
#
_symmetry.space_group_name_H-M   'P 1'
#
loop_
_entity.id
_entity.type
_entity.pdbx_description
1 polymer ?
#
loop_
_entity_poly.entity_id
_entity_poly.type
_entity_poly.pdbx_seq_one_letter_code
_entity_poly.pdbx_strand_id
1 'polypeptide(L)'
;MAWAWFFPAEKTLFAKIGFVFGEFSLESQATAKSVETLYAILTEEMKKHIILSLNFLFVLLLSSCERVYITKLRNSKETDLILEIILDKDSVNKYNNHLKESTIISFNNGGKLIKFDSTNYIATFLLKSKEEYAFEGGLGEKPKFTQISKINIYGKDTLRINSRAEMFKNFEEESNRQYVLEVK
;
A
#
# COMPACT_ATOMS: atom_id res chain seq x y z
N MET A 1 -14.52 -22.58 -35.95
CA MET A 1 -14.98 -22.82 -34.57
C MET A 1 -15.43 -21.50 -34.00
N ALA A 2 -16.74 -21.29 -33.93
CA ALA A 2 -17.37 -20.08 -33.44
C ALA A 2 -17.76 -20.28 -31.97
N TRP A 3 -17.45 -19.30 -31.11
CA TRP A 3 -17.93 -19.26 -29.73
C TRP A 3 -18.93 -18.11 -29.63
N ALA A 4 -20.21 -18.47 -29.58
CA ALA A 4 -21.30 -17.59 -29.20
C ALA A 4 -21.50 -17.74 -27.67
N TRP A 5 -21.42 -16.63 -26.94
CA TRP A 5 -21.94 -16.56 -25.58
C TRP A 5 -23.10 -15.57 -25.54
N PHE A 6 -24.27 -16.14 -25.25
CA PHE A 6 -25.51 -15.46 -24.89
C PHE A 6 -25.34 -14.80 -23.51
N PHE A 7 -25.67 -13.51 -23.40
CA PHE A 7 -26.04 -12.90 -22.12
C PHE A 7 -27.54 -12.55 -22.18
N PRO A 8 -28.40 -13.13 -21.34
CA PRO A 8 -29.72 -12.57 -21.10
C PRO A 8 -29.72 -11.71 -19.83
N ALA A 9 -30.34 -10.54 -19.98
CA ALA A 9 -31.09 -9.77 -18.99
C ALA A 9 -30.34 -8.99 -17.90
N GLU A 10 -30.24 -7.69 -18.16
CA GLU A 10 -29.86 -6.53 -17.33
C GLU A 10 -30.62 -6.35 -15.98
N LYS A 11 -31.40 -7.32 -15.49
CA LYS A 11 -32.29 -7.13 -14.32
C LYS A 11 -31.74 -7.67 -12.99
N THR A 12 -30.60 -8.34 -12.97
CA THR A 12 -30.05 -8.96 -11.75
C THR A 12 -28.91 -8.20 -11.08
N LEU A 13 -28.32 -7.19 -11.74
CA LEU A 13 -27.21 -6.43 -11.14
C LEU A 13 -27.67 -5.49 -10.02
N PHE A 14 -28.86 -4.89 -10.15
CA PHE A 14 -29.43 -4.01 -9.12
C PHE A 14 -29.92 -4.76 -7.87
N ALA A 15 -30.31 -6.03 -8.01
CA ALA A 15 -30.79 -6.83 -6.88
C ALA A 15 -29.66 -7.30 -5.93
N LYS A 16 -28.40 -7.35 -6.39
CA LYS A 16 -27.25 -7.78 -5.57
C LYS A 16 -26.52 -6.65 -4.85
N ILE A 17 -26.67 -5.40 -5.31
CA ILE A 17 -26.08 -4.23 -4.62
C ILE A 17 -26.92 -3.83 -3.40
N GLY A 18 -28.21 -4.19 -3.36
CA GLY A 18 -29.12 -3.88 -2.24
C GLY A 18 -28.88 -4.67 -0.95
N PHE A 19 -27.98 -5.65 -0.92
CA PHE A 19 -27.78 -6.51 0.26
C PHE A 19 -26.64 -6.06 1.20
N VAL A 20 -25.88 -5.02 0.86
CA VAL A 20 -24.78 -4.50 1.69
C VAL A 20 -25.20 -3.29 2.54
N PHE A 21 -26.37 -2.72 2.31
CA PHE A 21 -26.89 -1.57 3.05
C PHE A 21 -28.14 -1.93 3.87
N GLY A 22 -27.99 -2.87 4.80
CA GLY A 22 -28.96 -3.01 5.88
C GLY A 22 -28.87 -1.77 6.78
N GLU A 23 -29.97 -1.02 6.90
CA GLU A 23 -30.13 0.25 7.63
C GLU A 23 -29.92 1.56 6.86
N PHE A 24 -30.26 1.62 5.56
CA PHE A 24 -30.54 2.91 4.93
C PHE A 24 -32.00 3.36 5.19
N SER A 25 -32.14 4.19 6.24
CA SER A 25 -33.21 5.12 6.61
C SER A 25 -34.20 5.53 5.49
N LEU A 26 -35.43 5.92 5.86
CA LEU A 26 -36.51 6.49 5.02
C LEU A 26 -36.04 7.57 4.01
N GLU A 27 -34.92 8.24 4.26
CA GLU A 27 -34.27 9.16 3.31
C GLU A 27 -33.81 8.48 2.01
N SER A 28 -33.52 7.18 2.04
CA SER A 28 -33.15 6.39 0.85
C SER A 28 -34.31 6.17 -0.12
N GLN A 29 -35.55 6.15 0.39
CA GLN A 29 -36.74 5.93 -0.45
C GLN A 29 -37.17 7.21 -1.19
N ALA A 30 -37.05 8.37 -0.53
CA ALA A 30 -37.30 9.67 -1.16
C ALA A 30 -36.25 10.00 -2.25
N THR A 31 -35.01 9.59 -2.05
CA THR A 31 -33.93 9.72 -3.03
C THR A 31 -34.10 8.77 -4.22
N ALA A 32 -34.56 7.53 -4.00
CA ALA A 32 -34.85 6.61 -5.11
C ALA A 32 -35.96 7.14 -6.04
N LYS A 33 -37.07 7.64 -5.48
CA LYS A 33 -38.21 8.15 -6.26
C LYS A 33 -37.90 9.42 -7.06
N SER A 34 -37.04 10.29 -6.52
CA SER A 34 -36.56 11.48 -7.22
C SER A 34 -35.59 11.15 -8.36
N VAL A 35 -34.74 10.12 -8.20
CA VAL A 35 -33.85 9.64 -9.26
C VAL A 35 -34.63 9.03 -10.43
N GLU A 36 -35.67 8.22 -10.16
CA GLU A 36 -36.53 7.66 -11.22
C GLU A 36 -37.25 8.76 -12.01
N THR A 37 -37.73 9.79 -11.32
CA THR A 37 -38.41 10.93 -11.94
C THR A 37 -37.45 11.72 -12.83
N LEU A 38 -36.23 11.98 -12.37
CA LEU A 38 -35.19 12.63 -13.18
C LEU A 38 -34.79 11.79 -14.39
N TYR A 39 -34.67 10.47 -14.23
CA TYR A 39 -34.33 9.56 -15.32
C TYR A 39 -35.42 9.50 -16.40
N ALA A 40 -36.69 9.61 -16.02
CA ALA A 40 -37.81 9.66 -16.94
C ALA A 40 -37.84 10.94 -17.80
N ILE A 41 -37.25 12.04 -17.33
CA ILE A 41 -37.20 13.34 -18.02
C ILE A 41 -36.05 13.40 -19.04
N LEU A 42 -35.04 12.52 -18.92
CA LEU A 42 -33.90 12.48 -19.83
C LEU A 42 -34.27 11.93 -21.21
N THR A 43 -33.72 12.54 -22.26
CA THR A 43 -33.82 12.02 -23.62
C THR A 43 -33.00 10.73 -23.77
N GLU A 44 -33.38 9.89 -24.75
CA GLU A 44 -32.65 8.65 -25.04
C GLU A 44 -31.18 8.89 -25.41
N GLU A 45 -30.89 10.04 -26.02
CA GLU A 45 -29.51 10.45 -26.34
C GLU A 45 -28.71 10.78 -25.07
N MET A 46 -29.30 11.54 -24.14
CA MET A 46 -28.67 11.84 -22.84
C MET A 46 -28.43 10.57 -22.02
N LYS A 47 -29.37 9.63 -22.01
CA LYS A 47 -29.21 8.33 -21.32
C LYS A 47 -28.02 7.55 -21.85
N LYS A 48 -27.84 7.49 -23.19
CA LYS A 48 -26.68 6.83 -23.82
C LYS A 48 -25.36 7.46 -23.39
N HIS A 49 -25.28 8.79 -23.34
CA HIS A 49 -24.07 9.49 -22.90
C HIS A 49 -23.75 9.25 -21.43
N ILE A 50 -24.75 9.23 -20.56
CA ILE A 50 -24.58 8.94 -19.13
C ILE A 50 -24.06 7.50 -18.94
N ILE A 51 -24.66 6.52 -19.60
CA ILE A 51 -24.21 5.12 -19.54
C ILE A 51 -22.78 4.98 -20.05
N LEU A 52 -22.42 5.63 -21.16
CA LEU A 52 -21.06 5.60 -21.70
C LEU A 52 -20.06 6.23 -20.72
N SER A 53 -20.42 7.36 -20.10
CA SER A 53 -19.57 8.08 -19.15
C SER A 53 -19.33 7.26 -17.87
N LEU A 54 -20.37 6.59 -17.37
CA LEU A 54 -20.27 5.69 -16.23
C LEU A 54 -19.41 4.45 -16.53
N ASN A 55 -19.56 3.85 -17.71
CA ASN A 55 -18.71 2.74 -18.13
C ASN A 55 -17.25 3.16 -18.27
N PHE A 56 -16.99 4.34 -18.86
CA PHE A 56 -15.64 4.87 -18.98
C PHE A 56 -15.02 5.14 -17.59
N LEU A 57 -15.77 5.76 -16.68
CA LEU A 57 -15.33 5.96 -15.29
C LEU A 57 -15.04 4.62 -14.59
N PHE A 58 -15.89 3.62 -14.80
CA PHE A 58 -15.69 2.29 -14.22
C PHE A 58 -14.44 1.60 -14.76
N VAL A 59 -14.18 1.68 -16.07
CA VAL A 59 -12.94 1.18 -16.68
C VAL A 59 -11.72 1.92 -16.13
N LEU A 60 -11.79 3.24 -15.96
CA LEU A 60 -10.69 4.02 -15.35
C LEU A 60 -10.41 3.56 -13.92
N LEU A 61 -11.44 3.37 -13.10
CA LEU A 61 -11.32 2.89 -11.73
C LEU A 61 -10.71 1.48 -11.67
N LEU A 62 -11.12 0.57 -12.56
CA LEU A 62 -10.56 -0.78 -12.63
C LEU A 62 -9.14 -0.83 -13.21
N SER A 63 -8.78 0.13 -14.07
CA SER A 63 -7.44 0.22 -14.64
C SER A 63 -6.41 0.83 -13.69
N SER A 64 -6.84 1.52 -12.63
CA SER A 64 -5.98 2.18 -11.64
C SER A 64 -5.44 1.24 -10.56
N CYS A 65 -5.24 -0.04 -10.85
CA CYS A 65 -4.53 -0.97 -9.97
C CYS A 65 -3.01 -0.77 -10.10
N GLU A 66 -2.53 0.38 -9.61
CA GLU A 66 -1.11 0.64 -9.56
C GLU A 66 -0.43 -0.32 -8.57
N ARG A 67 0.74 -0.82 -8.97
CA ARG A 67 1.43 -1.88 -8.23
C ARG A 67 2.06 -1.26 -6.98
N VAL A 68 1.70 -1.72 -5.79
CA VAL A 68 2.40 -1.31 -4.56
C VAL A 68 3.49 -2.33 -4.26
N TYR A 69 4.71 -1.85 -4.08
CA TYR A 69 5.85 -2.63 -3.58
C TYR A 69 6.13 -2.22 -2.13
N ILE A 70 6.40 -3.19 -1.26
CA ILE A 70 6.70 -2.95 0.15
C ILE A 70 7.86 -3.83 0.56
N THR A 71 8.78 -3.28 1.34
CA THR A 71 9.93 -3.98 1.90
C THR A 71 9.80 -3.99 3.41
N LYS A 72 9.91 -5.18 4.01
CA LYS A 72 9.65 -5.42 5.42
C LYS A 72 10.72 -6.26 6.08
N LEU A 73 10.98 -5.97 7.35
CA LEU A 73 11.80 -6.79 8.22
C LEU A 73 10.86 -7.48 9.21
N ARG A 74 10.87 -8.81 9.25
CA ARG A 74 10.01 -9.63 10.10
C ARG A 74 10.85 -10.22 11.24
N ASN A 75 10.48 -9.92 12.48
CA ASN A 75 11.08 -10.55 13.65
C ASN A 75 10.34 -11.84 13.99
N SER A 76 10.85 -13.00 13.56
CA SER A 76 10.23 -14.29 13.88
C SER A 76 10.71 -14.86 15.22
N LYS A 77 11.62 -14.18 15.93
CA LYS A 77 12.09 -14.60 17.26
C LYS A 77 11.06 -14.30 18.34
N GLU A 78 11.23 -14.98 19.48
CA GLU A 78 10.48 -14.69 20.72
C GLU A 78 11.06 -13.50 21.51
N THR A 79 12.17 -12.93 21.03
CA THR A 79 12.88 -11.83 21.66
C THR A 79 12.81 -10.57 20.82
N ASP A 80 12.83 -9.42 21.48
CA ASP A 80 12.93 -8.14 20.80
C ASP A 80 14.27 -7.99 20.06
N LEU A 81 14.25 -7.22 18.99
CA LEU A 81 15.42 -6.86 18.19
C LEU A 81 15.64 -5.36 18.22
N ILE A 82 16.90 -4.95 18.23
CA ILE A 82 17.28 -3.56 17.94
C ILE A 82 17.71 -3.48 16.49
N LEU A 83 17.08 -2.60 15.75
CA LEU A 83 17.34 -2.35 14.34
C LEU A 83 17.99 -0.98 14.19
N GLU A 84 19.21 -0.92 13.68
CA GLU A 84 19.86 0.33 13.29
C GLU A 84 19.91 0.44 11.77
N ILE A 85 19.28 1.50 11.26
CA ILE A 85 19.29 1.86 9.84
C ILE A 85 20.18 3.07 9.69
N ILE A 86 21.27 2.91 8.94
CA ILE A 86 22.20 3.99 8.61
C ILE A 86 21.79 4.51 7.25
N LEU A 87 21.38 5.77 7.20
CA LEU A 87 20.91 6.40 5.97
C LEU A 87 22.07 6.95 5.14
N ASP A 88 21.90 6.93 3.83
CA ASP A 88 22.82 7.56 2.89
C ASP A 88 22.61 9.08 2.94
N LYS A 89 23.58 9.79 3.55
CA LYS A 89 23.50 11.24 3.80
C LYS A 89 23.26 12.05 2.53
N ASP A 90 23.94 11.71 1.44
CA ASP A 90 23.84 12.44 0.18
C ASP A 90 22.48 12.24 -0.47
N SER A 91 21.99 11.01 -0.47
CA SER A 91 20.65 10.67 -0.96
C SER A 91 19.58 11.35 -0.12
N VAL A 92 19.69 11.28 1.21
CA VAL A 92 18.75 11.97 2.12
C VAL A 92 18.70 13.46 1.85
N ASN A 93 19.84 14.14 1.79
CA ASN A 93 19.90 15.59 1.61
C ASN A 93 19.37 16.03 0.24
N LYS A 94 19.50 15.17 -0.78
CA LYS A 94 18.97 15.45 -2.12
C LYS A 94 17.44 15.44 -2.17
N TYR A 95 16.79 14.57 -1.40
CA TYR A 95 15.34 14.39 -1.43
C TYR A 95 14.60 15.12 -0.30
N ASN A 96 15.26 15.32 0.84
CA ASN A 96 14.70 15.96 2.01
C ASN A 96 15.69 17.02 2.51
N ASN A 97 15.49 18.27 2.08
CA ASN A 97 16.34 19.41 2.43
C ASN A 97 16.52 19.61 3.96
N HIS A 98 15.65 19.02 4.79
CA HIS A 98 15.82 18.92 6.24
C HIS A 98 15.24 17.59 6.73
N LEU A 99 16.07 16.56 6.95
CA LEU A 99 15.61 15.32 7.56
C LEU A 99 15.28 15.60 9.04
N LYS A 100 13.99 15.84 9.34
CA LYS A 100 13.49 15.90 10.71
C LYS A 100 13.12 14.50 11.16
N GLU A 101 13.15 14.24 12.46
CA GLU A 101 12.72 12.98 13.06
C GLU A 101 11.32 12.55 12.55
N SER A 102 10.42 13.52 12.35
CA SER A 102 9.08 13.35 11.77
C SER A 102 9.07 12.71 10.37
N THR A 103 10.11 12.91 9.58
CA THR A 103 10.20 12.38 8.20
C THR A 103 10.53 10.88 8.18
N ILE A 104 11.21 10.39 9.23
CA ILE A 104 11.57 8.97 9.38
C ILE A 104 10.36 8.17 9.92
N ILE A 105 9.48 8.81 10.68
CA ILE A 105 8.31 8.22 11.33
C ILE A 105 7.16 7.90 10.35
N SER A 106 7.21 8.39 9.10
CA SER A 106 6.11 8.31 8.14
C SER A 106 5.75 6.91 7.64
N PHE A 107 6.56 5.88 7.92
CA PHE A 107 6.33 4.50 7.44
C PHE A 107 5.92 3.52 8.55
N ASN A 108 5.45 4.02 9.71
CA ASN A 108 5.16 3.19 10.88
C ASN A 108 3.92 2.30 10.71
N ASN A 109 4.10 1.15 10.05
CA ASN A 109 3.40 -0.08 10.37
C ASN A 109 4.39 -1.00 11.10
N GLY A 110 4.44 -0.86 12.43
CA GLY A 110 5.33 -1.59 13.34
C GLY A 110 6.68 -0.92 13.58
N GLY A 111 7.45 -1.43 14.56
CA GLY A 111 8.74 -0.87 15.00
C GLY A 111 8.64 0.48 15.74
N LYS A 112 9.17 0.57 16.96
CA LYS A 112 9.22 1.82 17.73
C LYS A 112 10.56 2.52 17.51
N LEU A 113 10.57 3.73 16.94
CA LEU A 113 11.78 4.58 16.94
C LEU A 113 12.17 4.87 18.40
N ILE A 114 13.39 4.50 18.78
CA ILE A 114 13.91 4.71 20.13
C ILE A 114 15.02 5.77 20.17
N LYS A 115 15.72 5.98 19.05
CA LYS A 115 16.78 6.99 18.95
C LYS A 115 16.96 7.39 17.49
N PHE A 116 17.22 8.68 17.28
CA PHE A 116 17.70 9.18 15.99
C PHE A 116 18.95 10.05 16.20
N ASP A 117 20.07 9.63 15.62
CA ASP A 117 21.28 10.43 15.52
C ASP A 117 21.26 11.20 14.20
N SER A 118 20.89 12.47 14.28
CA SER A 118 20.82 13.37 13.11
C SER A 118 22.19 13.75 12.55
N THR A 119 23.27 13.60 13.30
CA THR A 119 24.62 13.95 12.85
C THR A 119 25.17 12.86 11.93
N ASN A 120 24.97 11.61 12.34
CA ASN A 120 25.42 10.42 11.61
C ASN A 120 24.33 9.78 10.76
N TYR A 121 23.11 10.31 10.78
CA TYR A 121 21.93 9.81 10.08
C TYR A 121 21.61 8.35 10.41
N ILE A 122 21.61 8.02 11.71
CA ILE A 122 21.34 6.68 12.22
C ILE A 122 19.99 6.68 12.92
N ALA A 123 19.06 5.87 12.42
CA ALA A 123 17.78 5.64 13.07
C ALA A 123 17.79 4.27 13.76
N THR A 124 17.52 4.26 15.06
CA THR A 124 17.46 3.05 15.88
C THR A 124 16.02 2.77 16.27
N PHE A 125 15.55 1.57 15.95
CA PHE A 125 14.22 1.09 16.25
C PHE A 125 14.27 -0.12 17.18
N LEU A 126 13.31 -0.20 18.08
CA LEU A 126 12.95 -1.42 18.79
C LEU A 126 11.87 -2.13 18.00
N LEU A 127 12.16 -3.36 17.57
CA LEU A 127 11.19 -4.23 16.93
C LEU A 127 10.85 -5.36 17.89
N LYS A 128 9.59 -5.41 18.36
CA LYS A 128 9.24 -6.43 19.35
C LYS A 128 9.22 -7.82 18.73
N SER A 129 9.22 -8.84 19.60
CA SER A 129 8.90 -10.21 19.22
C SER A 129 7.65 -10.29 18.32
N LYS A 130 7.74 -11.03 17.21
CA LYS A 130 6.66 -11.25 16.22
C LYS A 130 6.14 -10.02 15.49
N GLU A 131 6.79 -8.87 15.61
CA GLU A 131 6.44 -7.67 14.85
C GLU A 131 7.13 -7.63 13.48
N GLU A 132 6.52 -6.89 12.56
CA GLU A 132 7.11 -6.51 11.27
C GLU A 132 7.44 -5.01 11.29
N TYR A 133 8.49 -4.61 10.56
CA TYR A 133 8.82 -3.21 10.32
C TYR A 133 8.91 -2.96 8.81
N ALA A 134 8.06 -2.09 8.29
CA ALA A 134 8.14 -1.63 6.90
C ALA A 134 9.09 -0.43 6.80
N PHE A 135 10.07 -0.48 5.90
CA PHE A 135 11.11 0.56 5.81
C PHE A 135 11.24 1.20 4.44
N GLU A 136 10.75 0.58 3.37
CA GLU A 136 10.71 1.18 2.02
C GLU A 136 9.51 0.63 1.24
N GLY A 137 8.79 1.49 0.53
CA GLY A 137 7.71 1.08 -0.34
C GLY A 137 7.23 2.21 -1.23
N GLY A 138 6.54 1.87 -2.31
CA GLY A 138 6.10 2.84 -3.31
C GLY A 138 5.21 2.25 -4.40
N LEU A 139 4.65 3.16 -5.20
CA LEU A 139 3.84 2.83 -6.36
C LEU A 139 4.73 2.58 -7.58
N GLY A 140 4.46 1.51 -8.32
CA GLY A 140 5.06 1.18 -9.61
C GLY A 140 6.50 0.66 -9.58
N GLU A 141 7.25 0.90 -8.50
CA GLU A 141 8.69 0.62 -8.46
C GLU A 141 9.10 -0.40 -7.40
N LYS A 142 9.93 -1.37 -7.81
CA LYS A 142 10.64 -2.27 -6.88
C LYS A 142 11.52 -1.46 -5.91
N PRO A 143 11.77 -1.95 -4.69
CA PRO A 143 12.64 -1.26 -3.75
C PRO A 143 14.03 -1.07 -4.33
N LYS A 144 14.61 0.10 -4.07
CA LYS A 144 15.93 0.47 -4.59
C LYS A 144 16.95 0.69 -3.46
N PHE A 145 16.51 0.77 -2.21
CA PHE A 145 17.34 1.04 -1.03
C PHE A 145 18.21 2.28 -1.20
N THR A 146 17.72 3.28 -1.95
CA THR A 146 18.52 4.47 -2.31
C THR A 146 18.90 5.30 -1.08
N GLN A 147 17.98 5.41 -0.12
CA GLN A 147 18.16 6.18 1.10
C GLN A 147 18.87 5.41 2.22
N ILE A 148 19.09 4.10 2.05
CA ILE A 148 19.67 3.23 3.07
C ILE A 148 21.09 2.85 2.66
N SER A 149 22.05 3.15 3.52
CA SER A 149 23.46 2.76 3.34
C SER A 149 23.72 1.38 3.95
N LYS A 150 23.28 1.18 5.20
CA LYS A 150 23.51 -0.07 5.96
C LYS A 150 22.37 -0.37 6.90
N ILE A 151 22.22 -1.65 7.25
CA ILE A 151 21.28 -2.14 8.25
C ILE A 151 22.03 -3.05 9.23
N ASN A 152 21.96 -2.75 10.52
CA ASN A 152 22.43 -3.64 11.58
C ASN A 152 21.24 -4.11 12.41
N ILE A 153 21.17 -5.41 12.66
CA ILE A 153 20.11 -6.04 13.46
C ILE A 153 20.77 -6.73 14.63
N TYR A 154 20.47 -6.27 15.84
CA TYR A 154 21.01 -6.79 17.08
C TYR A 154 19.94 -7.62 17.80
N GLY A 155 20.22 -8.91 17.95
CA GLY A 155 19.50 -9.83 18.84
C GLY A 155 20.52 -10.67 19.62
N LYS A 156 20.30 -11.98 19.71
CA LYS A 156 21.30 -12.92 20.21
C LYS A 156 22.59 -12.90 19.36
N ASP A 157 22.39 -12.88 18.04
CA ASP A 157 23.45 -12.71 17.05
C ASP A 157 23.25 -11.36 16.34
N THR A 158 24.33 -10.74 15.89
CA THR A 158 24.26 -9.49 15.12
C THR A 158 24.33 -9.81 13.63
N LEU A 159 23.29 -9.43 12.89
CA LEU A 159 23.29 -9.45 11.42
C LEU A 159 23.64 -8.06 10.90
N ARG A 160 24.61 -7.97 9.99
CA ARG A 160 25.06 -6.70 9.38
C ARG A 160 24.92 -6.79 7.88
N ILE A 161 24.20 -5.84 7.30
CA ILE A 161 23.99 -5.69 5.86
C ILE A 161 24.65 -4.37 5.47
N ASN A 162 25.82 -4.46 4.85
CA ASN A 162 26.74 -3.32 4.69
C ASN A 162 26.63 -2.61 3.34
N SER A 163 25.81 -3.13 2.43
CA SER A 163 25.66 -2.57 1.08
C SER A 163 24.27 -2.83 0.50
N ARG A 164 23.89 -2.02 -0.50
CA ARG A 164 22.65 -2.23 -1.27
C ARG A 164 22.62 -3.60 -1.95
N ALA A 165 23.75 -4.07 -2.47
CA ALA A 165 23.85 -5.40 -3.08
C ALA A 165 23.53 -6.52 -2.08
N GLU A 166 24.01 -6.40 -0.84
CA GLU A 166 23.64 -7.31 0.24
C GLU A 166 22.16 -7.17 0.62
N MET A 167 21.58 -5.96 0.61
CA MET A 167 20.13 -5.79 0.84
C MET A 167 19.33 -6.57 -0.20
N PHE A 168 19.60 -6.39 -1.49
CA PHE A 168 18.92 -7.16 -2.55
C PHE A 168 19.09 -8.67 -2.42
N LYS A 169 20.21 -9.13 -1.84
CA LYS A 169 20.46 -10.56 -1.60
C LYS A 169 19.70 -11.10 -0.39
N ASN A 170 19.53 -10.28 0.66
CA ASN A 170 18.92 -10.69 1.92
C ASN A 170 17.40 -10.46 1.96
N PHE A 171 16.87 -9.52 1.17
CA PHE A 171 15.43 -9.28 1.05
C PHE A 171 14.86 -10.10 -0.11
N GLU A 172 14.14 -11.17 0.23
CA GLU A 172 13.55 -12.07 -0.74
C GLU A 172 12.16 -11.59 -1.15
N GLU A 173 11.82 -11.73 -2.43
CA GLU A 173 10.46 -11.45 -2.91
C GLU A 173 9.52 -12.59 -2.44
N GLU A 174 8.64 -12.28 -1.49
CA GLU A 174 7.52 -13.12 -1.09
C GLU A 174 6.32 -12.90 -2.03
N SER A 175 5.13 -13.33 -1.62
CA SER A 175 3.89 -13.10 -2.37
C SER A 175 3.54 -11.60 -2.45
N ASN A 176 2.79 -11.22 -3.48
CA ASN A 176 2.23 -9.89 -3.63
C ASN A 176 3.26 -8.75 -3.61
N ARG A 177 4.46 -8.97 -4.18
CA ARG A 177 5.48 -7.93 -4.37
C ARG A 177 6.00 -7.35 -3.04
N GLN A 178 5.94 -8.17 -2.00
CA GLN A 178 6.54 -7.87 -0.71
C GLN A 178 7.95 -8.44 -0.68
N TYR A 179 8.91 -7.61 -0.30
CA TYR A 179 10.30 -8.01 -0.14
C TYR A 179 10.57 -8.14 1.36
N VAL A 180 10.91 -9.34 1.83
CA VAL A 180 10.95 -9.64 3.26
C VAL A 180 12.34 -10.13 3.66
N LEU A 181 12.88 -9.56 4.73
CA LEU A 181 13.98 -10.14 5.49
C LEU A 181 13.40 -10.72 6.77
N GLU A 182 13.43 -12.04 6.87
CA GLU A 182 12.98 -12.75 8.07
C GLU A 182 14.17 -13.04 8.99
N VAL A 183 14.10 -12.54 10.22
CA VAL A 183 15.10 -12.82 11.27
C VAL A 183 14.58 -13.98 12.11
N LYS A 184 15.19 -15.16 11.95
CA LYS A 184 14.86 -16.41 12.64
C LYS A 184 15.76 -16.67 13.83
#